data_AF-A0A7C7UHG7-F1
#
_entry.id   AF-A0A7C7UHG7-F1
#
_cell.length_a   1.000
_cell.length_b   1.000
_cell.length_c   1.000
_cell.angle_alpha   90.00
_cell.angle_beta   90.00
_cell.angle_gamma   90.00
#
_symmetry.space_group_name_H-M   'P 1'
#
loop_
_entity.id
_entity.type
_entity.pdbx_description
1 polymer ?
#
loop_
_entity_poly.entity_id
_entity_poly.type
_entity_poly.pdbx_seq_one_letter_code
_entity_poly.pdbx_strand_id
1 'polypeptide(L)'
;MKENNFKRTIFVPVGTSLIGKAEDPRCRIYSEWSGNLIEDIHGFREDIKKVSTNDDQDLELVREISWKTWKACFGNEHAINFFDEYTKVNPVDEIAKRKKRELKYEPDRLTAELASLYLFYEEEMTHKNDTEAMSTDLKDEIILLASDTDQGLYCACFLAEYLMQTEPYKDMIGEVHVERIIGLVGDDSDTFGRQGLDNIIRQTTELIKERQGKRPLYLNVTGGYKGVLPYLVLLGLAFGRMDVFYLFEDSDKIVWLPKLPVGFNLFTWRNYRAFIRSIPHIEGLKEDDLETLIPDTLRTLLERKRMNNKFPLNVLGKELHDQYEGERGKEISEYGRGYLLADKINNPQKQKALQDCINRWQYLWLGDMIPETVEHARGHTQRVLELAAQILYPILSEDENFFGDNPDQTDNNLIALISAIWLHDLGHSGDYIKWENDNNENSIEYKIKGFPSLIRELHHFLSWYRIDKDKNKLFEFRDKNDEWVRDTTIFSKDLIESIRLICLYHRGGMPVLHNEEKES
;
A
#
# COMPACT_ATOMS: atom_id res chain seq x y z
N MET A 1 24.31 -13.28 0.37
CA MET A 1 22.95 -13.56 0.89
C MET A 1 22.79 -15.07 0.88
N LYS A 2 22.63 -15.71 2.03
CA LYS A 2 22.32 -17.15 2.07
C LYS A 2 20.93 -17.33 1.47
N GLU A 3 20.80 -18.14 0.43
CA GLU A 3 19.48 -18.59 -0.04
C GLU A 3 18.86 -19.44 1.08
N ASN A 4 18.10 -18.82 1.97
CA ASN A 4 17.33 -19.53 2.99
C ASN A 4 16.36 -20.46 2.27
N ASN A 5 16.48 -21.77 2.47
CA ASN A 5 15.82 -22.79 1.66
C ASN A 5 14.59 -23.38 2.38
N PHE A 6 13.60 -22.55 2.70
CA PHE A 6 12.32 -22.97 3.30
C PHE A 6 11.22 -23.18 2.26
N LYS A 7 10.23 -24.03 2.57
CA LYS A 7 9.05 -24.25 1.72
C LYS A 7 8.13 -23.03 1.69
N ARG A 8 7.86 -22.46 2.85
CA ARG A 8 6.99 -21.29 3.10
C ARG A 8 7.36 -20.62 4.42
N THR A 9 6.89 -19.39 4.60
CA THR A 9 7.08 -18.63 5.83
C THR A 9 5.72 -18.31 6.45
N ILE A 10 5.59 -18.52 7.77
CA ILE A 10 4.36 -18.28 8.53
C ILE A 10 4.64 -17.24 9.61
N PHE A 11 3.93 -16.11 9.56
CA PHE A 11 3.98 -15.07 10.59
C PHE A 11 2.92 -15.34 11.66
N VAL A 12 3.31 -15.27 12.93
CA VAL A 12 2.43 -15.53 14.08
C VAL A 12 2.64 -14.42 15.11
N PRO A 13 1.68 -13.50 15.30
CA PRO A 13 1.72 -12.53 16.37
C PRO A 13 1.57 -13.21 17.73
N VAL A 14 2.46 -12.89 18.66
CA VAL A 14 2.47 -13.50 20.00
C VAL A 14 2.31 -12.40 21.06
N GLY A 15 1.26 -12.56 21.86
CA GLY A 15 1.00 -11.75 23.04
C GLY A 15 1.10 -12.59 24.30
N THR A 16 0.07 -12.54 25.14
CA THR A 16 0.04 -13.23 26.45
C THR A 16 -0.71 -14.56 26.41
N SER A 17 -0.76 -15.24 25.27
CA SER A 17 -1.66 -16.37 25.01
C SER A 17 -1.42 -17.59 25.91
N LEU A 18 -0.17 -17.90 26.24
CA LEU A 18 0.19 -18.97 27.17
C LEU A 18 -0.31 -18.67 28.60
N ILE A 19 -0.27 -17.39 29.00
CA ILE A 19 -0.68 -16.93 30.34
C ILE A 19 -2.20 -16.91 30.46
N GLY A 20 -2.92 -16.55 29.38
CA GLY A 20 -4.38 -16.47 29.37
C GLY A 20 -5.10 -17.83 29.38
N LYS A 21 -4.46 -18.91 28.89
CA LYS A 21 -5.05 -20.26 28.79
C LYS A 21 -4.65 -21.23 29.91
N ALA A 22 -3.63 -20.91 30.69
CA ALA A 22 -3.18 -21.81 31.74
C ALA A 22 -4.17 -21.84 32.91
N GLU A 23 -4.83 -22.99 33.14
CA GLU A 23 -5.43 -23.32 34.45
C GLU A 23 -4.36 -23.58 35.53
N ASP A 24 -3.09 -23.67 35.12
CA ASP A 24 -1.95 -23.91 35.98
C ASP A 24 -1.72 -22.72 36.93
N PRO A 25 -1.78 -22.94 38.26
CA PRO A 25 -1.49 -21.91 39.27
C PRO A 25 -0.13 -21.22 39.03
N ARG A 26 0.85 -21.90 38.42
CA ARG A 26 2.22 -21.38 38.16
C ARG A 26 2.24 -20.25 37.13
N CYS A 27 1.38 -20.31 36.10
CA CYS A 27 1.24 -19.24 35.11
C CYS A 27 0.42 -18.06 35.64
N ARG A 28 -0.57 -18.33 36.50
CA ARG A 28 -1.27 -17.30 37.28
C ARG A 28 -0.32 -16.58 38.25
N ILE A 29 0.59 -17.32 38.90
CA ILE A 29 1.62 -16.76 39.78
C ILE A 29 2.50 -15.78 38.99
N TYR A 30 2.92 -16.09 37.76
CA TYR A 30 3.64 -15.12 36.92
C TYR A 30 2.81 -13.84 36.63
N SER A 31 1.50 -13.95 36.40
CA SER A 31 0.62 -12.81 36.18
C SER A 31 0.34 -11.97 37.44
N GLU A 32 0.29 -12.61 38.61
CA GLU A 32 0.17 -11.93 39.91
C GLU A 32 1.51 -11.28 40.31
N TRP A 33 2.62 -11.89 39.90
CA TRP A 33 3.99 -11.43 40.12
C TRP A 33 4.28 -10.07 39.49
N SER A 34 3.74 -9.82 38.29
CA SER A 34 3.87 -8.53 37.61
C SER A 34 3.07 -7.40 38.28
N GLY A 35 2.35 -7.68 39.38
CA GLY A 35 1.38 -6.76 40.00
C GLY A 35 1.59 -6.38 41.46
N ASN A 36 2.20 -7.21 42.33
CA ASN A 36 2.66 -6.81 43.68
C ASN A 36 3.58 -7.89 44.31
N LEU A 37 4.56 -7.44 45.12
CA LEU A 37 5.75 -8.11 45.68
C LEU A 37 5.73 -9.65 45.77
N ILE A 38 6.68 -10.30 45.08
CA ILE A 38 7.51 -11.31 45.74
C ILE A 38 8.80 -10.61 46.15
N GLU A 39 9.00 -10.49 47.46
CA GLU A 39 10.26 -10.05 48.05
C GLU A 39 11.41 -10.91 47.48
N ASP A 40 12.38 -10.23 46.86
CA ASP A 40 13.64 -10.75 46.33
C ASP A 40 13.57 -11.76 45.16
N ILE A 41 13.56 -11.20 43.94
CA ILE A 41 14.34 -11.77 42.85
C ILE A 41 15.81 -11.74 43.29
N HIS A 42 16.32 -12.83 43.87
CA HIS A 42 17.72 -12.96 44.26
C HIS A 42 18.67 -12.62 43.09
N GLY A 43 19.14 -11.37 42.99
CA GLY A 43 20.28 -10.95 42.17
C GLY A 43 20.04 -10.65 40.68
N PHE A 44 18.88 -10.98 40.10
CA PHE A 44 18.69 -10.87 38.62
C PHE A 44 18.01 -9.60 38.13
N ARG A 45 17.75 -8.62 39.02
CA ARG A 45 17.10 -7.34 38.65
C ARG A 45 17.90 -6.54 37.60
N GLU A 46 19.22 -6.62 37.67
CA GLU A 46 20.13 -5.98 36.71
C GLU A 46 20.19 -6.72 35.36
N ASP A 47 20.04 -8.05 35.35
CA ASP A 47 20.01 -8.84 34.12
C ASP A 47 18.69 -8.65 33.36
N ILE A 48 17.56 -8.57 34.08
CA ILE A 48 16.25 -8.22 33.50
C ILE A 48 16.28 -6.78 32.95
N LYS A 49 16.88 -5.84 33.69
CA LYS A 49 17.10 -4.48 33.17
C LYS A 49 17.95 -4.50 31.91
N LYS A 50 19.05 -5.25 31.88
CA LYS A 50 19.90 -5.38 30.68
C LYS A 50 19.13 -5.88 29.47
N VAL A 51 18.21 -6.85 29.61
CA VAL A 51 17.32 -7.28 28.52
C VAL A 51 16.34 -6.18 28.09
N SER A 52 15.71 -5.53 29.07
CA SER A 52 14.75 -4.44 28.81
C SER A 52 15.40 -3.25 28.11
N THR A 53 16.68 -2.98 28.38
CA THR A 53 17.48 -1.88 27.80
C THR A 53 18.39 -2.31 26.65
N ASN A 54 18.38 -3.58 26.24
CA ASN A 54 19.17 -4.03 25.10
C ASN A 54 18.46 -3.57 23.83
N ASP A 55 18.87 -2.41 23.31
CA ASP A 55 18.45 -1.92 22.01
C ASP A 55 19.03 -2.79 20.87
N ASP A 56 20.10 -3.53 21.15
CA ASP A 56 20.71 -4.49 20.22
C ASP A 56 19.98 -5.84 20.30
N GLN A 57 19.55 -6.34 19.14
CA GLN A 57 18.76 -7.55 18.87
C GLN A 57 19.45 -8.88 19.28
N ASP A 58 20.21 -8.94 20.36
CA ASP A 58 20.86 -10.17 20.85
C ASP A 58 19.82 -11.11 21.46
N LEU A 59 19.09 -11.81 20.58
CA LEU A 59 18.04 -12.76 20.91
C LEU A 59 18.56 -13.96 21.71
N GLU A 60 19.84 -14.31 21.58
CA GLU A 60 20.46 -15.39 22.34
C GLU A 60 20.63 -14.97 23.80
N LEU A 61 21.05 -13.73 24.04
CA LEU A 61 21.08 -13.12 25.37
C LEU A 61 19.67 -12.96 25.96
N VAL A 62 18.68 -12.51 25.16
CA VAL A 62 17.28 -12.39 25.59
C VAL A 62 16.72 -13.76 25.97
N ARG A 63 16.96 -14.81 25.18
CA ARG A 63 16.55 -16.18 25.46
C ARG A 63 17.24 -16.72 26.71
N GLU A 64 18.55 -16.53 26.84
CA GLU A 64 19.32 -16.96 28.00
C GLU A 64 18.82 -16.29 29.29
N ILE A 65 18.60 -14.98 29.26
CA ILE A 65 18.14 -14.23 30.42
C ILE A 65 16.67 -14.51 30.72
N SER A 66 15.79 -14.66 29.72
CA SER A 66 14.38 -15.06 29.93
C SER A 66 14.31 -16.43 30.59
N TRP A 67 15.14 -17.38 30.13
CA TRP A 67 15.22 -18.72 30.69
C TRP A 67 15.83 -18.74 32.10
N LYS A 68 16.88 -17.94 32.34
CA LYS A 68 17.47 -17.76 33.68
C LYS A 68 16.50 -17.12 34.65
N THR A 69 15.77 -16.10 34.21
CA THR A 69 14.74 -15.41 35.01
C THR A 69 13.63 -16.38 35.36
N TRP A 70 13.17 -17.18 34.40
CA TRP A 70 12.17 -18.22 34.66
C TRP A 70 12.66 -19.28 35.66
N LYS A 71 13.87 -19.79 35.49
CA LYS A 71 14.51 -20.71 36.45
C LYS A 71 14.69 -20.10 37.84
N ALA A 72 14.95 -18.80 37.94
CA ALA A 72 15.07 -18.08 39.19
C ALA A 72 13.72 -17.88 39.88
N CYS A 73 12.66 -17.56 39.13
CA CYS A 73 11.32 -17.31 39.67
C CYS A 73 10.61 -18.58 40.16
N PHE A 74 10.85 -19.71 39.50
CA PHE A 74 10.14 -20.97 39.80
C PHE A 74 11.03 -22.01 40.50
N GLY A 75 12.33 -21.77 40.59
CA GLY A 75 13.31 -22.79 40.93
C GLY A 75 13.60 -23.70 39.73
N ASN A 76 14.87 -24.06 39.57
CA ASN A 76 15.38 -24.79 38.40
C ASN A 76 14.62 -26.11 38.14
N GLU A 77 14.19 -26.79 39.20
CA GLU A 77 13.48 -28.08 39.14
C GLU A 77 12.02 -27.93 38.68
N HIS A 78 11.28 -26.94 39.18
CA HIS A 78 9.87 -26.74 38.79
C HIS A 78 9.72 -26.16 37.38
N ALA A 79 10.65 -25.29 36.98
CA ALA A 79 10.77 -24.80 35.61
C ALA A 79 10.97 -25.97 34.62
N ILE A 80 12.00 -26.79 34.85
CA ILE A 80 12.26 -27.96 34.00
C ILE A 80 11.06 -28.91 34.00
N ASN A 81 10.45 -29.19 35.16
CA ASN A 81 9.29 -30.06 35.25
C ASN A 81 8.06 -29.53 34.49
N PHE A 82 7.75 -28.22 34.54
CA PHE A 82 6.63 -27.66 33.78
C PHE A 82 6.87 -27.77 32.27
N PHE A 83 8.08 -27.45 31.80
CA PHE A 83 8.40 -27.56 30.38
C PHE A 83 8.37 -29.02 29.90
N ASP A 84 8.94 -29.94 30.69
CA ASP A 84 8.91 -31.37 30.41
C ASP A 84 7.49 -31.97 30.48
N GLU A 85 6.61 -31.43 31.34
CA GLU A 85 5.20 -31.80 31.39
C GLU A 85 4.44 -31.27 30.17
N TYR A 86 4.67 -30.03 29.78
CA TYR A 86 3.96 -29.40 28.68
C TYR A 86 4.41 -29.92 27.31
N THR A 87 5.71 -30.21 27.11
CA THR A 87 6.20 -30.83 25.87
C THR A 87 5.65 -32.25 25.64
N LYS A 88 5.21 -32.94 26.70
CA LYS A 88 4.47 -34.20 26.61
C LYS A 88 3.01 -34.03 26.16
N VAL A 89 2.48 -32.80 26.16
CA VAL A 89 1.16 -32.52 25.58
C VAL A 89 1.25 -32.76 24.09
N ASN A 90 0.60 -33.83 23.63
CA ASN A 90 0.54 -34.19 22.22
C ASN A 90 -0.55 -33.37 21.52
N PRO A 91 -0.19 -32.58 20.49
CA PRO A 91 -1.16 -31.74 19.80
C PRO A 91 -2.25 -32.54 19.08
N VAL A 92 -1.94 -33.74 18.60
CA VAL A 92 -2.89 -34.65 17.93
C VAL A 92 -4.04 -35.01 18.88
N ASP A 93 -3.68 -35.38 20.12
CA ASP A 93 -4.64 -35.83 21.13
C ASP A 93 -5.54 -34.66 21.57
N GLU A 94 -4.96 -33.49 21.81
CA GLU A 94 -5.72 -32.29 22.22
C GLU A 94 -6.68 -31.83 21.11
N ILE A 95 -6.27 -31.84 19.85
CA ILE A 95 -7.16 -31.53 18.72
C ILE A 95 -8.26 -32.58 18.55
N ALA A 96 -7.96 -33.87 18.75
CA ALA A 96 -8.97 -34.92 18.72
C ALA A 96 -10.05 -34.72 19.81
N LYS A 97 -9.69 -34.21 20.99
CA LYS A 97 -10.66 -33.83 22.03
C LYS A 97 -11.57 -32.69 21.58
N ARG A 98 -11.04 -31.69 20.86
CA ARG A 98 -11.84 -30.59 20.28
C ARG A 98 -12.89 -31.11 19.31
N LYS A 99 -12.50 -32.00 18.41
CA LYS A 99 -13.38 -32.65 17.42
C LYS A 99 -14.56 -33.37 18.08
N LYS A 100 -14.30 -34.02 19.22
CA LYS A 100 -15.32 -34.73 20.01
C LYS A 100 -16.13 -33.85 20.95
N ARG A 101 -15.81 -32.54 21.05
CA ARG A 101 -16.37 -31.58 22.03
C ARG A 101 -16.21 -32.02 23.50
N GLU A 102 -15.17 -32.79 23.78
CA GLU A 102 -14.85 -33.28 25.13
C GLU A 102 -14.26 -32.16 26.02
N LEU A 103 -13.84 -31.04 25.42
CA LEU A 103 -13.36 -29.83 26.12
C LEU A 103 -14.34 -29.20 27.11
N LYS A 104 -15.63 -29.55 27.04
CA LYS A 104 -16.62 -29.04 28.01
C LYS A 104 -16.33 -29.50 29.45
N TYR A 105 -15.51 -30.55 29.61
CA TYR A 105 -15.16 -31.16 30.90
C TYR A 105 -13.65 -31.20 31.20
N GLU A 106 -12.78 -31.04 30.19
CA GLU A 106 -11.32 -30.97 30.36
C GLU A 106 -10.75 -29.68 29.73
N PRO A 107 -9.82 -28.99 30.40
CA PRO A 107 -9.21 -27.78 29.88
C PRO A 107 -8.35 -28.07 28.65
N ASP A 108 -8.53 -27.26 27.61
CA ASP A 108 -7.70 -27.24 26.40
C ASP A 108 -6.27 -26.84 26.77
N ARG A 109 -5.33 -27.77 26.61
CA ARG A 109 -3.94 -27.53 27.01
C ARG A 109 -3.10 -26.89 25.92
N LEU A 110 -3.61 -26.75 24.70
CA LEU A 110 -2.90 -26.08 23.62
C LEU A 110 -3.20 -24.57 23.60
N THR A 111 -2.14 -23.77 23.40
CA THR A 111 -2.35 -22.38 23.04
C THR A 111 -3.06 -22.27 21.68
N ALA A 112 -3.72 -21.14 21.46
CA ALA A 112 -4.45 -20.91 20.22
C ALA A 112 -3.51 -20.91 19.00
N GLU A 113 -2.28 -20.40 19.16
CA GLU A 113 -1.21 -20.42 18.16
C GLU A 113 -0.78 -21.84 17.80
N LEU A 114 -0.54 -22.71 18.80
CA LEU A 114 -0.17 -24.11 18.54
C LEU A 114 -1.31 -24.85 17.84
N ALA A 115 -2.52 -24.73 18.36
CA ALA A 115 -3.68 -25.40 17.79
C ALA A 115 -3.98 -24.96 16.34
N SER A 116 -3.91 -23.66 16.06
CA SER A 116 -4.09 -23.13 14.70
C SER A 116 -3.01 -23.60 13.74
N LEU A 117 -1.75 -23.65 14.17
CA LEU A 117 -0.65 -24.20 13.36
C LEU A 117 -0.85 -25.69 13.08
N TYR A 118 -1.23 -26.49 14.09
CA TYR A 118 -1.50 -27.91 13.87
C TYR A 118 -2.62 -28.11 12.84
N LEU A 119 -3.73 -27.40 12.99
CA LEU A 119 -4.88 -27.52 12.07
C LEU A 119 -4.52 -27.05 10.65
N PHE A 120 -3.71 -26.01 10.51
CA PHE A 120 -3.16 -25.60 9.22
C PHE A 120 -2.37 -26.75 8.56
N TYR A 121 -1.50 -27.41 9.32
CA TYR A 121 -0.75 -28.56 8.81
C TYR A 121 -1.62 -29.77 8.50
N GLU A 122 -2.64 -30.02 9.31
CA GLU A 122 -3.60 -31.10 9.11
C GLU A 122 -4.41 -30.89 7.82
N GLU A 123 -4.97 -29.69 7.58
CA GLU A 123 -5.68 -29.34 6.34
C GLU A 123 -4.78 -29.56 5.12
N GLU A 124 -3.53 -29.11 5.18
CA GLU A 124 -2.54 -29.30 4.12
C GLU A 124 -2.23 -30.76 3.81
N MET A 125 -2.10 -31.61 4.85
CA MET A 125 -1.91 -33.04 4.66
C MET A 125 -3.13 -33.71 4.03
N THR A 126 -4.34 -33.29 4.40
CA THR A 126 -5.57 -33.83 3.81
C THR A 126 -5.72 -33.44 2.33
N HIS A 127 -5.39 -32.19 1.95
CA HIS A 127 -5.45 -31.73 0.56
C HIS A 127 -4.42 -32.41 -0.36
N LYS A 128 -3.25 -32.79 0.16
CA LYS A 128 -2.21 -33.51 -0.59
C LYS A 128 -2.55 -34.96 -0.94
N ASN A 129 -3.50 -35.58 -0.25
CA ASN A 129 -3.92 -36.95 -0.60
C ASN A 129 -4.77 -37.01 -1.88
N ASP A 130 -5.26 -35.86 -2.37
CA ASP A 130 -6.11 -35.75 -3.56
C ASP A 130 -5.37 -35.27 -4.83
N THR A 131 -4.11 -34.83 -4.74
CA THR A 131 -3.30 -34.37 -5.89
C THR A 131 -1.84 -34.81 -5.77
N GLU A 132 -1.27 -35.33 -6.86
CA GLU A 132 0.04 -36.01 -6.91
C GLU A 132 1.16 -35.34 -6.09
N ALA A 133 1.92 -36.19 -5.40
CA ALA A 133 2.98 -35.84 -4.48
C ALA A 133 4.10 -35.02 -5.16
N MET A 134 4.19 -33.74 -4.81
CA MET A 134 5.45 -32.99 -4.92
C MET A 134 6.21 -33.17 -3.61
N SER A 135 7.18 -34.10 -3.60
CA SER A 135 8.16 -34.20 -2.52
C SER A 135 8.97 -32.91 -2.47
N THR A 136 8.82 -32.14 -1.40
CA THR A 136 9.81 -31.13 -1.08
C THR A 136 10.28 -31.46 0.32
N ASP A 137 11.52 -31.92 0.44
CA ASP A 137 12.25 -32.11 1.72
C ASP A 137 12.46 -30.79 2.48
N LEU A 138 11.83 -29.71 2.02
CA LEU A 138 11.93 -28.37 2.57
C LEU A 138 10.87 -28.22 3.67
N LYS A 139 11.32 -27.81 4.84
CA LYS A 139 10.48 -27.47 5.98
C LYS A 139 10.05 -26.00 5.94
N ASP A 140 9.06 -25.67 6.75
CA ASP A 140 8.55 -24.31 6.88
C ASP A 140 9.40 -23.48 7.85
N GLU A 141 9.34 -22.16 7.69
CA GLU A 141 9.89 -21.17 8.60
C GLU A 141 8.74 -20.51 9.36
N ILE A 142 8.89 -20.33 10.68
CA ILE A 142 7.93 -19.59 11.51
C ILE A 142 8.58 -18.34 12.06
N ILE A 143 7.87 -17.22 12.01
CA ILE A 143 8.29 -15.94 12.57
C ILE A 143 7.27 -15.52 13.63
N LEU A 144 7.70 -15.55 14.89
CA LEU A 144 6.91 -15.14 16.05
C LEU A 144 7.13 -13.65 16.29
N LEU A 145 6.10 -12.83 16.05
CA LEU A 145 6.14 -11.38 16.29
C LEU A 145 5.73 -11.09 17.75
N ALA A 146 6.71 -10.97 18.64
CA ALA A 146 6.50 -10.88 20.07
C ALA A 146 6.25 -9.44 20.54
N SER A 147 5.25 -9.24 21.41
CA SER A 147 5.04 -7.96 22.10
C SER A 147 6.22 -7.58 22.98
N ASP A 148 6.45 -6.27 23.15
CA ASP A 148 7.55 -5.71 23.92
C ASP A 148 7.29 -5.76 25.42
N THR A 149 7.05 -6.97 25.91
CA THR A 149 6.64 -7.27 27.29
C THR A 149 7.31 -8.57 27.69
N ASP A 150 7.68 -8.70 28.96
CA ASP A 150 8.27 -9.93 29.48
C ASP A 150 7.34 -11.13 29.23
N GLN A 151 6.03 -10.94 29.38
CA GLN A 151 5.02 -11.94 29.07
C GLN A 151 5.04 -12.40 27.61
N GLY A 152 5.08 -11.44 26.67
CA GLY A 152 5.08 -11.69 25.23
C GLY A 152 6.33 -12.42 24.75
N LEU A 153 7.50 -11.96 25.18
CA LEU A 153 8.78 -12.59 24.88
C LEU A 153 8.85 -14.00 25.45
N TYR A 154 8.41 -14.19 26.69
CA TYR A 154 8.32 -15.52 27.30
C TYR A 154 7.44 -16.47 26.48
N CYS A 155 6.24 -16.03 26.11
CA CYS A 155 5.33 -16.85 25.29
C CYS A 155 5.97 -17.19 23.94
N ALA A 156 6.62 -16.24 23.27
CA ALA A 156 7.25 -16.48 21.98
C ALA A 156 8.43 -17.45 22.08
N CYS A 157 9.32 -17.29 23.06
CA CYS A 157 10.43 -18.23 23.29
C CYS A 157 9.91 -19.64 23.62
N PHE A 158 8.89 -19.74 24.48
CA PHE A 158 8.29 -21.04 24.81
C PHE A 158 7.70 -21.73 23.57
N LEU A 159 6.94 -20.98 22.75
CA LEU A 159 6.37 -21.50 21.52
C LEU A 159 7.47 -21.97 20.55
N ALA A 160 8.54 -21.20 20.41
CA ALA A 160 9.68 -21.58 19.56
C ALA A 160 10.30 -22.92 19.99
N GLU A 161 10.55 -23.10 21.29
CA GLU A 161 11.09 -24.35 21.83
C GLU A 161 10.13 -25.53 21.61
N TYR A 162 8.85 -25.35 21.93
CA TYR A 162 7.84 -26.39 21.80
C TYR A 162 7.68 -26.84 20.33
N LEU A 163 7.61 -25.89 19.39
CA LEU A 163 7.52 -26.16 17.96
C LEU A 163 8.74 -26.93 17.42
N MET A 164 9.93 -26.65 17.96
CA MET A 164 11.17 -27.30 17.53
C MET A 164 11.41 -28.68 18.17
N GLN A 165 10.76 -28.98 19.29
CA GLN A 165 11.02 -30.21 20.07
C GLN A 165 9.88 -31.24 19.98
N THR A 166 8.66 -30.82 19.67
CA THR A 166 7.46 -31.67 19.77
C THR A 166 6.94 -32.13 18.41
N GLU A 167 6.56 -33.40 18.30
CA GLU A 167 5.88 -33.94 17.12
C GLU A 167 4.41 -33.47 17.06
N PRO A 168 3.84 -33.24 15.86
CA PRO A 168 4.48 -33.39 14.54
C PRO A 168 5.21 -32.12 14.05
N TYR A 169 5.26 -31.06 14.87
CA TYR A 169 5.78 -29.74 14.44
C TYR A 169 7.23 -29.80 13.97
N LYS A 170 8.11 -30.46 14.73
CA LYS A 170 9.54 -30.53 14.40
C LYS A 170 9.82 -31.23 13.06
N ASP A 171 8.91 -32.08 12.58
CA ASP A 171 9.02 -32.71 11.27
C ASP A 171 8.65 -31.76 10.13
N MET A 172 7.79 -30.77 10.40
CA MET A 172 7.25 -29.83 9.43
C MET A 172 7.98 -28.49 9.40
N ILE A 173 8.60 -28.09 10.50
CA ILE A 173 9.23 -26.78 10.71
C ILE A 173 10.75 -26.94 10.79
N GLY A 174 11.46 -26.11 10.02
CA GLY A 174 12.91 -26.10 9.94
C GLY A 174 13.53 -25.10 10.90
N GLU A 175 12.95 -23.90 10.95
CA GLU A 175 13.41 -22.82 11.82
C GLU A 175 12.24 -22.03 12.40
N VAL A 176 12.41 -21.56 13.63
CA VAL A 176 11.49 -20.63 14.30
C VAL A 176 12.29 -19.42 14.78
N HIS A 177 11.90 -18.23 14.31
CA HIS A 177 12.49 -16.95 14.68
C HIS A 177 11.56 -16.21 15.65
N VAL A 178 12.15 -15.50 16.61
CA VAL A 178 11.42 -14.63 17.54
C VAL A 178 11.84 -13.20 17.25
N GLU A 179 10.90 -12.38 16.80
CA GLU A 179 11.10 -10.98 16.46
C GLU A 179 10.42 -10.10 17.50
N ARG A 180 11.22 -9.37 18.28
CA ARG A 180 10.72 -8.43 19.30
C ARG A 180 10.25 -7.14 18.64
N ILE A 181 8.98 -6.80 18.83
CA ILE A 181 8.41 -5.57 18.30
C ILE A 181 8.48 -4.45 19.34
N ILE A 182 9.56 -3.68 19.34
CA ILE A 182 9.79 -2.59 20.30
C ILE A 182 8.58 -1.64 20.41
N GLY A 183 8.19 -1.27 21.62
CA GLY A 183 7.07 -0.37 21.89
C GLY A 183 5.68 -1.00 21.72
N LEU A 184 5.60 -2.29 21.38
CA LEU A 184 4.34 -3.03 21.32
C LEU A 184 3.91 -3.46 22.73
N VAL A 185 3.39 -2.51 23.50
CA VAL A 185 2.93 -2.69 24.88
C VAL A 185 1.42 -2.50 25.01
N GLY A 186 0.80 -3.12 26.02
CA GLY A 186 -0.65 -3.10 26.22
C GLY A 186 -1.16 -2.08 27.24
N ASP A 187 -0.26 -1.52 28.04
CA ASP A 187 -0.52 -0.66 29.20
C ASP A 187 -0.24 0.84 28.95
N ASP A 188 0.52 1.18 27.91
CA ASP A 188 0.77 2.55 27.46
C ASP A 188 0.31 2.78 26.02
N SER A 189 -0.82 3.49 25.87
CA SER A 189 -1.40 3.83 24.57
C SER A 189 -0.52 4.76 23.72
N ASP A 190 0.25 5.66 24.33
CA ASP A 190 1.10 6.60 23.59
C ASP A 190 2.30 5.85 22.99
N THR A 191 2.93 4.97 23.77
CA THR A 191 4.03 4.13 23.27
C THR A 191 3.54 3.12 22.23
N PHE A 192 2.41 2.46 22.46
CA PHE A 192 1.78 1.58 21.48
C PHE A 192 1.52 2.30 20.14
N GLY A 193 0.89 3.48 20.19
CA GLY A 193 0.50 4.20 18.99
C GLY A 193 1.65 4.84 18.23
N ARG A 194 2.67 5.38 18.92
CA ARG A 194 3.79 6.13 18.31
C ARG A 194 5.01 5.28 17.98
N GLN A 195 5.16 4.11 18.59
CA GLN A 195 6.33 3.25 18.39
C GLN A 195 5.90 1.84 18.02
N GLY A 196 5.05 1.20 18.84
CA GLY A 196 4.65 -0.19 18.64
C GLY A 196 4.02 -0.44 17.26
N LEU A 197 3.09 0.43 16.86
CA LEU A 197 2.38 0.31 15.59
C LEU A 197 3.32 0.53 14.38
N ASP A 198 4.17 1.55 14.43
CA ASP A 198 5.13 1.80 13.33
C ASP A 198 6.17 0.68 13.24
N ASN A 199 6.64 0.17 14.38
CA ASN A 199 7.63 -0.90 14.42
C ASN A 199 7.06 -2.21 13.90
N ILE A 200 5.81 -2.58 14.25
CA ILE A 200 5.23 -3.82 13.74
C ILE A 200 5.02 -3.78 12.24
N ILE A 201 4.52 -2.65 11.72
CA ILE A 201 4.33 -2.48 10.27
C ILE A 201 5.70 -2.55 9.59
N ARG A 202 6.70 -1.81 10.07
CA ARG A 202 8.02 -1.73 9.46
C ARG A 202 8.71 -3.10 9.43
N GLN A 203 8.84 -3.74 10.59
CA GLN A 203 9.53 -5.02 10.70
C GLN A 203 8.82 -6.11 9.88
N THR A 204 7.48 -6.18 9.95
CA THR A 204 6.72 -7.17 9.16
C THR A 204 6.92 -6.95 7.66
N THR A 205 6.85 -5.69 7.20
CA THR A 205 7.09 -5.34 5.80
C THR A 205 8.52 -5.67 5.35
N GLU A 206 9.53 -5.37 6.17
CA GLU A 206 10.94 -5.73 5.90
C GLU A 206 11.10 -7.25 5.79
N LEU A 207 10.56 -8.02 6.72
CA LEU A 207 10.61 -9.49 6.71
C LEU A 207 9.91 -10.10 5.50
N ILE A 208 8.79 -9.51 5.06
CA ILE A 208 8.09 -9.86 3.81
C ILE A 208 8.98 -9.55 2.59
N LYS A 209 9.65 -8.39 2.57
CA LYS A 209 10.54 -7.96 1.47
C LYS A 209 11.79 -8.83 1.37
N GLU A 210 12.41 -9.20 2.50
CA GLU A 210 13.59 -10.08 2.53
C GLU A 210 13.31 -11.47 1.97
N ARG A 211 12.07 -11.93 2.12
CA ARG A 211 11.60 -13.24 1.64
C ARG A 211 11.01 -13.16 0.22
N GLN A 212 11.36 -12.12 -0.54
CA GLN A 212 10.96 -11.97 -1.93
C GLN A 212 11.51 -13.11 -2.82
N GLY A 213 10.64 -14.07 -3.10
CA GLY A 213 10.80 -15.17 -4.05
C GLY A 213 9.44 -15.88 -4.21
N LYS A 214 9.24 -16.76 -5.22
CA LYS A 214 7.93 -17.42 -5.54
C LYS A 214 7.28 -18.26 -4.40
N ARG A 215 7.75 -18.15 -3.16
CA ARG A 215 7.31 -18.96 -2.03
C ARG A 215 6.05 -18.37 -1.38
N PRO A 216 5.12 -19.21 -0.92
CA PRO A 216 3.93 -18.75 -0.21
C PRO A 216 4.26 -18.13 1.14
N LEU A 217 3.53 -17.07 1.50
CA LEU A 217 3.57 -16.43 2.82
C LEU A 217 2.22 -16.60 3.50
N TYR A 218 2.23 -16.85 4.81
CA TYR A 218 1.01 -17.01 5.60
C TYR A 218 1.04 -16.12 6.83
N LEU A 219 -0.13 -15.61 7.23
CA LEU A 219 -0.32 -14.89 8.48
C LEU A 219 -1.38 -15.60 9.31
N ASN A 220 -0.95 -16.07 10.48
CA ASN A 220 -1.84 -16.64 11.48
C ASN A 220 -2.29 -15.55 12.44
N VAL A 221 -3.53 -15.06 12.31
CA VAL A 221 -4.11 -14.01 13.17
C VAL A 221 -4.91 -14.55 14.34
N THR A 222 -4.67 -15.81 14.72
CA THR A 222 -5.33 -16.45 15.87
C THR A 222 -4.92 -15.82 17.20
N GLY A 223 -3.63 -15.55 17.36
CA GLY A 223 -3.01 -15.03 18.58
C GLY A 223 -2.63 -13.56 18.48
N GLY A 224 -2.07 -13.03 19.56
CA GLY A 224 -1.52 -11.67 19.59
C GLY A 224 -2.45 -10.57 20.09
N TYR A 225 -1.92 -9.35 20.10
CA TYR A 225 -2.59 -8.18 20.64
C TYR A 225 -3.70 -7.68 19.70
N LYS A 226 -4.94 -7.61 20.19
CA LYS A 226 -6.13 -7.26 19.38
C LYS A 226 -6.00 -5.92 18.66
N GLY A 227 -5.25 -4.96 19.21
CA GLY A 227 -5.02 -3.65 18.59
C GLY A 227 -4.15 -3.71 17.33
N VAL A 228 -3.34 -4.76 17.14
CA VAL A 228 -2.42 -4.91 16.01
C VAL A 228 -3.07 -5.67 14.84
N LEU A 229 -3.92 -6.65 15.13
CA LEU A 229 -4.45 -7.57 14.12
C LEU A 229 -5.06 -6.87 12.89
N PRO A 230 -5.85 -5.78 13.02
CA PRO A 230 -6.38 -5.08 11.85
C PRO A 230 -5.28 -4.59 10.89
N TYR A 231 -4.15 -4.12 11.42
CA TYR A 231 -3.03 -3.64 10.62
C TYR A 231 -2.31 -4.78 9.91
N LEU A 232 -2.05 -5.89 10.60
CA LEU A 232 -1.42 -7.06 9.98
C LEU A 232 -2.30 -7.70 8.90
N VAL A 233 -3.61 -7.77 9.13
CA VAL A 233 -4.58 -8.24 8.12
C VAL A 233 -4.56 -7.31 6.90
N LEU A 234 -4.60 -5.99 7.11
CA LEU A 234 -4.51 -5.01 6.03
C LEU A 234 -3.20 -5.15 5.24
N LEU A 235 -2.06 -5.32 5.90
CA LEU A 235 -0.78 -5.60 5.23
C LEU A 235 -0.86 -6.92 4.44
N GLY A 236 -1.40 -7.99 5.03
CA GLY A 236 -1.54 -9.27 4.32
C GLY A 236 -2.37 -9.18 3.04
N LEU A 237 -3.50 -8.47 3.12
CA LEU A 237 -4.39 -8.27 1.98
C LEU A 237 -3.78 -7.31 0.94
N ALA A 238 -3.22 -6.17 1.38
CA ALA A 238 -2.72 -5.12 0.49
C ALA A 238 -1.47 -5.53 -0.30
N PHE A 239 -0.61 -6.40 0.26
CA PHE A 239 0.55 -6.93 -0.45
C PHE A 239 0.20 -8.05 -1.44
N GLY A 240 -1.03 -8.57 -1.42
CA GLY A 240 -1.56 -9.55 -2.37
C GLY A 240 -0.90 -10.92 -2.38
N ARG A 241 0.10 -11.15 -1.52
CA ARG A 241 0.95 -12.36 -1.52
C ARG A 241 0.80 -13.24 -0.27
N MET A 242 0.07 -12.77 0.73
CA MET A 242 -0.01 -13.42 2.03
C MET A 242 -1.42 -13.98 2.27
N ASP A 243 -1.50 -15.28 2.52
CA ASP A 243 -2.75 -15.93 2.90
C ASP A 243 -2.96 -15.79 4.40
N VAL A 244 -4.13 -15.29 4.81
CA VAL A 244 -4.42 -15.00 6.21
C VAL A 244 -5.43 -15.99 6.75
N PHE A 245 -5.16 -16.56 7.93
CA PHE A 245 -6.06 -17.53 8.57
C PHE A 245 -6.11 -17.34 10.09
N TYR A 246 -7.16 -17.85 10.72
CA TYR A 246 -7.30 -17.87 12.18
C TYR A 246 -8.10 -19.08 12.67
N LEU A 247 -7.89 -19.50 13.91
CA LEU A 247 -8.70 -20.52 14.59
C LEU A 247 -10.06 -19.95 14.99
N PHE A 248 -11.14 -20.62 14.62
CA PHE A 248 -12.48 -20.22 15.01
C PHE A 248 -12.78 -20.64 16.45
N GLU A 249 -12.61 -19.73 17.40
CA GLU A 249 -12.88 -19.94 18.84
C GLU A 249 -12.22 -21.23 19.38
N ASP A 250 -12.94 -22.04 20.16
CA ASP A 250 -12.48 -23.32 20.68
C ASP A 250 -12.78 -24.50 19.74
N SER A 251 -12.99 -24.23 18.45
CA SER A 251 -13.28 -25.27 17.46
C SER A 251 -12.03 -26.02 16.99
N ASP A 252 -12.27 -27.01 16.14
CA ASP A 252 -11.29 -27.80 15.39
C ASP A 252 -11.07 -27.25 13.97
N LYS A 253 -11.43 -25.99 13.70
CA LYS A 253 -11.39 -25.42 12.35
C LYS A 253 -10.62 -24.11 12.28
N ILE A 254 -9.80 -23.99 11.24
CA ILE A 254 -9.27 -22.70 10.82
C ILE A 254 -10.18 -22.08 9.76
N VAL A 255 -10.21 -20.75 9.74
CA VAL A 255 -10.96 -19.95 8.78
C VAL A 255 -9.95 -19.11 8.00
N TRP A 256 -10.01 -19.27 6.68
CA TRP A 256 -9.22 -18.50 5.73
C TRP A 256 -9.93 -17.19 5.42
N LEU A 257 -9.22 -16.08 5.54
CA LEU A 257 -9.73 -14.79 5.06
C LEU A 257 -9.72 -14.81 3.53
N PRO A 258 -10.79 -14.33 2.88
CA PRO A 258 -10.84 -14.28 1.43
C PRO A 258 -9.76 -13.34 0.87
N LYS A 259 -9.19 -13.72 -0.27
CA LYS A 259 -8.36 -12.81 -1.06
C LYS A 259 -9.25 -11.71 -1.61
N LEU A 260 -9.20 -10.54 -0.99
CA LEU A 260 -9.91 -9.37 -1.46
C LEU A 260 -9.00 -8.55 -2.37
N PRO A 261 -9.53 -7.90 -3.43
CA PRO A 261 -8.78 -6.96 -4.26
C PRO A 261 -8.58 -5.63 -3.52
N VAL A 262 -7.99 -5.71 -2.33
CA VAL A 262 -7.60 -4.56 -1.52
C VAL A 262 -6.16 -4.24 -1.87
N GLY A 263 -5.92 -3.01 -2.29
CA GLY A 263 -4.58 -2.51 -2.56
C GLY A 263 -4.44 -1.09 -2.02
N PHE A 264 -3.22 -0.61 -1.98
CA PHE A 264 -2.97 0.78 -1.66
C PHE A 264 -3.57 1.68 -2.75
N ASN A 265 -4.16 2.82 -2.36
CA ASN A 265 -4.71 3.80 -3.29
C ASN A 265 -3.59 4.63 -3.93
N LEU A 266 -2.82 3.98 -4.81
CA LEU A 266 -1.69 4.58 -5.52
C LEU A 266 -2.13 5.72 -6.44
N PHE A 267 -3.40 5.73 -6.87
CA PHE A 267 -3.98 6.83 -7.63
C PHE A 267 -3.98 8.13 -6.83
N THR A 268 -4.49 8.10 -5.60
CA THR A 268 -4.54 9.26 -4.71
C THR A 268 -3.13 9.70 -4.35
N TRP A 269 -2.26 8.76 -3.97
CA TRP A 269 -0.86 9.07 -3.73
C TRP A 269 -0.21 9.78 -4.91
N ARG A 270 -0.39 9.25 -6.13
CA ARG A 270 0.23 9.84 -7.31
C ARG A 270 -0.26 11.26 -7.59
N ASN A 271 -1.54 11.54 -7.38
CA ASN A 271 -2.09 12.89 -7.59
C ASN A 271 -1.45 13.90 -6.65
N TYR A 272 -1.12 13.51 -5.42
CA TYR A 272 -0.59 14.43 -4.40
C TYR A 272 0.93 14.28 -4.17
N ARG A 273 1.60 13.29 -4.76
CA ARG A 273 3.04 13.05 -4.54
C ARG A 273 3.91 14.25 -4.87
N ALA A 274 3.54 15.00 -5.92
CA ALA A 274 4.25 16.22 -6.32
C ALA A 274 4.17 17.27 -5.21
N PHE A 275 2.98 17.41 -4.61
CA PHE A 275 2.77 18.28 -3.45
C PHE A 275 3.50 17.76 -2.20
N ILE A 276 3.41 16.46 -1.87
CA ILE A 276 4.14 15.85 -0.75
C ILE A 276 5.66 16.09 -0.88
N ARG A 277 6.20 16.02 -2.11
CA ARG A 277 7.61 16.32 -2.39
C ARG A 277 7.95 17.80 -2.33
N SER A 278 7.00 18.70 -2.58
CA SER A 278 7.21 20.15 -2.50
C SER A 278 7.07 20.69 -1.08
N ILE A 279 6.31 20.02 -0.19
CA ILE A 279 6.16 20.39 1.23
C ILE A 279 7.48 20.80 1.91
N PRO A 280 8.59 20.05 1.79
CA PRO A 280 9.92 20.44 2.31
C PRO A 280 10.44 21.82 1.89
N HIS A 281 9.96 22.34 0.77
CA HIS A 281 10.42 23.56 0.12
C HIS A 281 9.46 24.74 0.33
N ILE A 282 8.32 24.53 1.00
CA ILE A 282 7.37 25.60 1.31
C ILE A 282 7.75 26.22 2.65
N GLU A 283 8.27 27.45 2.61
CA GLU A 283 8.59 28.22 3.81
C GLU A 283 7.30 28.66 4.52
N GLY A 284 7.30 28.63 5.86
CA GLY A 284 6.17 29.11 6.66
C GLY A 284 4.96 28.17 6.78
N LEU A 285 4.93 27.04 6.07
CA LEU A 285 3.85 26.05 6.16
C LEU A 285 3.65 25.56 7.61
N LYS A 286 2.44 25.73 8.15
CA LYS A 286 2.01 25.23 9.47
C LYS A 286 1.30 23.88 9.33
N GLU A 287 1.13 23.19 10.45
CA GLU A 287 0.44 21.90 10.49
C GLU A 287 -1.04 22.05 10.09
N ASP A 288 -1.71 23.11 10.55
CA ASP A 288 -3.10 23.45 10.19
C ASP A 288 -3.27 23.67 8.67
N ASP A 289 -2.24 24.18 7.97
CA ASP A 289 -2.30 24.41 6.52
C ASP A 289 -2.37 23.08 5.76
N LEU A 290 -1.76 22.00 6.28
CA LEU A 290 -1.85 20.66 5.69
C LEU A 290 -3.28 20.14 5.67
N GLU A 291 -4.13 20.58 6.61
CA GLU A 291 -5.52 20.11 6.66
C GLU A 291 -6.30 20.49 5.40
N THR A 292 -6.00 21.66 4.85
CA THR A 292 -6.63 22.20 3.64
C THR A 292 -5.98 21.73 2.35
N LEU A 293 -4.68 21.38 2.39
CA LEU A 293 -3.87 21.11 1.21
C LEU A 293 -3.83 19.63 0.81
N ILE A 294 -3.98 18.72 1.78
CA ILE A 294 -3.95 17.27 1.52
C ILE A 294 -5.11 16.56 2.22
N PRO A 295 -5.75 15.58 1.53
CA PRO A 295 -6.77 14.74 2.12
C PRO A 295 -6.30 14.06 3.42
N ASP A 296 -7.21 13.88 4.37
CA ASP A 296 -6.98 13.17 5.64
C ASP A 296 -6.24 11.84 5.44
N THR A 297 -6.60 11.08 4.40
CA THR A 297 -6.02 9.78 4.09
C THR A 297 -4.54 9.84 3.69
N LEU A 298 -4.04 10.99 3.22
CA LEU A 298 -2.62 11.20 2.92
C LEU A 298 -1.90 11.87 4.08
N ARG A 299 -2.58 12.70 4.88
CA ARG A 299 -2.02 13.26 6.12
C ARG A 299 -1.59 12.17 7.08
N THR A 300 -2.36 11.09 7.18
CA THR A 300 -2.02 9.93 8.02
C THR A 300 -0.78 9.18 7.56
N LEU A 301 -0.24 9.46 6.37
CA LEU A 301 1.02 8.89 5.87
C LEU A 301 2.24 9.75 6.23
N LEU A 302 2.03 10.90 6.86
CA LEU A 302 3.07 11.81 7.33
C LEU A 302 3.28 11.64 8.84
N GLU A 303 4.52 11.79 9.26
CA GLU A 303 4.90 11.95 10.66
C GLU A 303 4.36 13.27 11.19
N ARG A 304 3.75 13.23 12.39
CA ARG A 304 3.20 14.44 13.05
C ARG A 304 4.28 15.46 13.41
N LYS A 305 5.50 14.99 13.71
CA LYS A 305 6.60 15.88 14.08
C LYS A 305 7.34 16.38 12.84
N ARG A 306 7.32 17.70 12.67
CA ARG A 306 8.17 18.38 11.68
C ARG A 306 9.65 18.17 12.04
N MET A 307 10.41 17.63 11.10
CA MET A 307 11.86 17.44 11.24
C MET A 307 12.59 18.21 10.12
N ASN A 308 13.50 19.12 10.49
CA ASN A 308 14.30 19.91 9.53
C ASN A 308 13.44 20.59 8.45
N ASN A 309 12.35 21.25 8.84
CA ASN A 309 11.33 21.84 7.96
C ASN A 309 10.54 20.87 7.08
N LYS A 310 10.71 19.55 7.22
CA LYS A 310 10.00 18.52 6.45
C LYS A 310 8.93 17.82 7.30
N PHE A 311 7.90 17.33 6.63
CA PHE A 311 6.99 16.31 7.17
C PHE A 311 7.44 14.96 6.58
N PRO A 312 8.23 14.17 7.31
CA PRO A 312 8.67 12.87 6.80
C PRO A 312 7.49 11.93 6.61
N LEU A 313 7.60 11.00 5.67
CA LEU A 313 6.65 9.90 5.56
C LEU A 313 6.83 8.94 6.73
N ASN A 314 5.72 8.51 7.32
CA ASN A 314 5.72 7.38 8.24
C ASN A 314 5.94 6.07 7.49
N VAL A 315 5.91 4.95 8.21
CA VAL A 315 6.20 3.63 7.63
C VAL A 315 5.24 3.28 6.49
N LEU A 316 3.94 3.51 6.65
CA LEU A 316 2.95 3.26 5.60
C LEU A 316 3.15 4.18 4.39
N GLY A 317 3.48 5.45 4.62
CA GLY A 317 3.79 6.40 3.56
C GLY A 317 5.02 6.03 2.76
N LYS A 318 6.08 5.54 3.42
CA LYS A 318 7.28 5.02 2.76
C LYS A 318 6.97 3.78 1.94
N GLU A 319 6.17 2.86 2.47
CA GLU A 319 5.83 1.64 1.74
C GLU A 319 5.03 1.95 0.46
N LEU A 320 4.07 2.85 0.57
CA LEU A 320 3.27 3.28 -0.56
C LEU A 320 4.12 4.01 -1.61
N HIS A 321 5.11 4.79 -1.16
CA HIS A 321 6.12 5.39 -2.03
C HIS A 321 6.96 4.33 -2.76
N ASP A 322 7.49 3.35 -2.04
CA ASP A 322 8.33 2.28 -2.59
C ASP A 322 7.57 1.43 -3.61
N GLN A 323 6.32 1.08 -3.30
CA GLN A 323 5.47 0.33 -4.22
C GLN A 323 5.19 1.13 -5.49
N TYR A 324 4.90 2.43 -5.36
CA TYR A 324 4.71 3.31 -6.52
C TYR A 324 5.97 3.40 -7.39
N GLU A 325 7.15 3.61 -6.80
CA GLU A 325 8.41 3.67 -7.57
C GLU A 325 8.78 2.30 -8.18
N GLY A 326 8.40 1.20 -7.52
CA GLY A 326 8.55 -0.16 -8.05
C GLY A 326 7.65 -0.46 -9.25
N GLU A 327 6.38 -0.02 -9.22
CA GLU A 327 5.43 -0.13 -10.35
C GLU A 327 5.83 0.76 -11.53
N ARG A 328 6.37 1.94 -11.24
CA ARG A 328 6.89 2.87 -12.25
C ARG A 328 7.95 2.25 -13.17
N GLY A 329 8.64 1.20 -12.70
CA GLY A 329 9.71 0.51 -13.45
C GLY A 329 9.32 -0.76 -14.20
N LYS A 330 8.12 -1.33 -14.03
CA LYS A 330 7.84 -2.72 -14.48
C LYS A 330 6.76 -2.89 -15.56
N GLU A 331 5.72 -2.07 -15.63
CA GLU A 331 4.78 -1.94 -16.75
C GLU A 331 3.69 -0.93 -16.37
N ILE A 332 3.17 -0.22 -17.38
CA ILE A 332 2.12 0.81 -17.42
C ILE A 332 1.36 1.04 -16.08
N SER A 333 1.83 1.98 -15.25
CA SER A 333 0.99 2.52 -14.16
C SER A 333 -0.30 3.08 -14.76
N GLU A 334 -1.46 2.86 -14.14
CA GLU A 334 -2.73 3.49 -14.54
C GLU A 334 -2.69 5.00 -14.30
N TYR A 335 -2.01 5.76 -15.16
CA TYR A 335 -1.63 7.19 -15.09
C TYR A 335 -2.63 8.18 -14.45
N GLY A 336 -2.10 9.26 -13.86
CA GLY A 336 -2.86 10.24 -13.07
C GLY A 336 -3.74 11.06 -13.98
N ARG A 337 -4.94 11.43 -13.51
CA ARG A 337 -5.89 12.21 -14.32
C ARG A 337 -5.55 13.71 -14.38
N GLY A 338 -4.57 14.17 -13.61
CA GLY A 338 -4.14 15.57 -13.62
C GLY A 338 -5.15 16.52 -12.97
N TYR A 339 -5.93 16.05 -12.00
CA TYR A 339 -6.99 16.84 -11.36
C TYR A 339 -6.50 18.02 -10.53
N LEU A 340 -5.22 18.07 -10.13
CA LEU A 340 -4.68 19.15 -9.30
C LEU A 340 -5.03 20.55 -9.82
N LEU A 341 -4.92 20.78 -11.13
CA LEU A 341 -5.30 22.06 -11.74
C LEU A 341 -6.82 22.18 -11.95
N ALA A 342 -7.51 21.07 -12.21
CA ALA A 342 -8.97 21.08 -12.30
C ALA A 342 -9.61 21.45 -10.95
N ASP A 343 -8.98 21.08 -9.83
CA ASP A 343 -9.44 21.41 -8.47
C ASP A 343 -9.30 22.89 -8.11
N LYS A 344 -8.62 23.68 -8.95
CA LYS A 344 -8.58 25.14 -8.86
C LYS A 344 -9.68 25.83 -9.66
N ILE A 345 -10.55 25.09 -10.34
CA ILE A 345 -11.73 25.64 -11.00
C ILE A 345 -12.79 25.93 -9.93
N ASN A 346 -13.18 27.19 -9.81
CA ASN A 346 -14.08 27.67 -8.76
C ASN A 346 -15.51 27.17 -8.97
N ASN A 347 -15.97 27.11 -10.22
CA ASN A 347 -17.31 26.64 -10.56
C ASN A 347 -17.38 25.10 -10.50
N PRO A 348 -18.14 24.50 -9.56
CA PRO A 348 -18.17 23.05 -9.38
C PRO A 348 -18.75 22.29 -10.58
N GLN A 349 -19.65 22.92 -11.35
CA GLN A 349 -20.22 22.31 -12.55
C GLN A 349 -19.19 22.24 -13.66
N LYS A 350 -18.41 23.32 -13.87
CA LYS A 350 -17.30 23.33 -14.84
C LYS A 350 -16.21 22.35 -14.45
N GLN A 351 -15.84 22.31 -13.16
CA GLN A 351 -14.87 21.36 -12.62
C GLN A 351 -15.29 19.91 -12.92
N LYS A 352 -16.51 19.52 -12.52
CA LYS A 352 -17.02 18.16 -12.74
C LYS A 352 -17.11 17.82 -14.22
N ALA A 353 -17.60 18.74 -15.06
CA ALA A 353 -17.70 18.54 -16.50
C ALA A 353 -16.31 18.31 -17.14
N LEU A 354 -15.29 19.07 -16.73
CA LEU A 354 -13.92 18.87 -17.20
C LEU A 354 -13.36 17.52 -16.72
N GLN A 355 -13.58 17.15 -15.45
CA GLN A 355 -13.14 15.85 -14.92
C GLN A 355 -13.77 14.69 -15.72
N ASP A 356 -15.05 14.75 -16.06
CA ASP A 356 -15.72 13.76 -16.91
C ASP A 356 -15.12 13.68 -18.32
N CYS A 357 -14.70 14.82 -18.88
CA CYS A 357 -14.01 14.84 -20.16
C CYS A 357 -12.63 14.18 -20.07
N ILE A 358 -11.83 14.54 -19.06
CA ILE A 358 -10.52 13.93 -18.79
C ILE A 358 -10.62 12.40 -18.64
N ASN A 359 -11.68 11.92 -17.99
CA ASN A 359 -11.95 10.50 -17.81
C ASN A 359 -12.10 9.72 -19.11
N ARG A 360 -12.51 10.40 -20.18
CA ARG A 360 -12.61 9.82 -21.52
C ARG A 360 -11.36 10.10 -22.33
N TRP A 361 -10.81 11.31 -22.25
CA TRP A 361 -9.63 11.73 -23.01
C TRP A 361 -8.39 10.89 -22.73
N GLN A 362 -8.26 10.35 -21.52
CA GLN A 362 -7.18 9.42 -21.17
C GLN A 362 -7.10 8.16 -22.08
N TYR A 363 -8.19 7.82 -22.76
CA TYR A 363 -8.26 6.67 -23.67
C TYR A 363 -8.12 7.05 -25.15
N LEU A 364 -8.13 8.34 -25.51
CA LEU A 364 -8.05 8.79 -26.91
C LEU A 364 -6.72 8.42 -27.58
N TRP A 365 -5.69 8.16 -26.77
CA TRP A 365 -4.35 7.78 -27.20
C TRP A 365 -4.23 6.30 -27.57
N LEU A 366 -5.22 5.47 -27.20
CA LEU A 366 -5.27 4.05 -27.55
C LEU A 366 -5.65 3.91 -29.03
N GLY A 367 -4.64 3.97 -29.90
CA GLY A 367 -4.81 4.01 -31.35
C GLY A 367 -3.84 4.95 -32.07
N ASP A 368 -2.81 5.45 -31.38
CA ASP A 368 -1.69 6.16 -32.02
C ASP A 368 -1.11 5.29 -33.16
N MET A 369 -1.00 5.90 -34.34
CA MET A 369 -0.51 5.26 -35.57
C MET A 369 1.02 5.12 -35.59
N ILE A 370 1.68 5.60 -34.54
CA ILE A 370 3.11 5.46 -34.28
C ILE A 370 3.25 4.55 -33.03
N PRO A 371 3.42 3.23 -33.21
CA PRO A 371 3.40 2.26 -32.11
C PRO A 371 4.40 2.57 -31.00
N GLU A 372 5.53 3.19 -31.35
CA GLU A 372 6.59 3.58 -30.42
C GLU A 372 6.22 4.78 -29.53
N THR A 373 5.12 5.50 -29.80
CA THR A 373 4.75 6.72 -29.04
C THR A 373 3.45 6.61 -28.24
N VAL A 374 2.68 5.51 -28.38
CA VAL A 374 1.40 5.30 -27.68
C VAL A 374 1.52 5.51 -26.17
N GLU A 375 2.52 4.89 -25.54
CA GLU A 375 2.78 5.03 -24.10
C GLU A 375 3.46 6.36 -23.75
N HIS A 376 4.26 6.89 -24.70
CA HIS A 376 4.97 8.14 -24.54
C HIS A 376 4.04 9.36 -24.54
N ALA A 377 2.98 9.37 -25.36
CA ALA A 377 2.04 10.48 -25.49
C ALA A 377 1.23 10.70 -24.20
N ARG A 378 0.67 9.63 -23.63
CA ARG A 378 -0.05 9.71 -22.34
C ARG A 378 0.88 10.14 -21.19
N GLY A 379 2.07 9.55 -21.11
CA GLY A 379 3.08 9.95 -20.12
C GLY A 379 3.62 11.38 -20.32
N HIS A 380 3.70 11.85 -21.57
CA HIS A 380 4.09 13.20 -21.93
C HIS A 380 3.06 14.22 -21.46
N THR A 381 1.80 14.04 -21.86
CA THR A 381 0.66 14.87 -21.41
C THR A 381 0.61 14.99 -19.89
N GLN A 382 0.81 13.88 -19.17
CA GLN A 382 0.81 13.93 -17.71
C GLN A 382 2.02 14.71 -17.15
N ARG A 383 3.24 14.54 -17.69
CA ARG A 383 4.41 15.33 -17.26
C ARG A 383 4.20 16.83 -17.50
N VAL A 384 3.55 17.20 -18.60
CA VAL A 384 3.22 18.61 -18.89
C VAL A 384 2.17 19.13 -17.91
N LEU A 385 1.13 18.34 -17.57
CA LEU A 385 0.16 18.69 -16.53
C LEU A 385 0.82 18.83 -15.15
N GLU A 386 1.76 17.95 -14.82
CA GLU A 386 2.52 18.01 -13.57
C GLU A 386 3.39 19.27 -13.49
N LEU A 387 4.07 19.63 -14.58
CA LEU A 387 4.84 20.87 -14.67
C LEU A 387 3.93 22.10 -14.55
N ALA A 388 2.81 22.11 -15.27
CA ALA A 388 1.82 23.18 -15.19
C ALA A 388 1.28 23.32 -13.76
N ALA A 389 0.98 22.21 -13.07
CA ALA A 389 0.54 22.22 -11.69
C ALA A 389 1.61 22.78 -10.74
N GLN A 390 2.88 22.38 -10.91
CA GLN A 390 3.97 22.88 -10.08
C GLN A 390 4.16 24.41 -10.18
N ILE A 391 3.93 24.97 -11.37
CA ILE A 391 4.07 26.41 -11.61
C ILE A 391 2.82 27.16 -11.14
N LEU A 392 1.64 26.71 -11.56
CA LEU A 392 0.42 27.50 -11.43
C LEU A 392 -0.28 27.30 -10.10
N TYR A 393 -0.16 26.13 -9.46
CA TYR A 393 -0.90 25.85 -8.23
C TYR A 393 -0.50 26.79 -7.07
N PRO A 394 0.80 27.09 -6.82
CA PRO A 394 1.18 28.08 -5.82
C PRO A 394 0.64 29.48 -6.15
N ILE A 395 0.79 29.91 -7.40
CA ILE A 395 0.34 31.23 -7.88
C ILE A 395 -1.17 31.38 -7.70
N LEU A 396 -1.96 30.38 -8.12
CA LEU A 396 -3.42 30.36 -7.99
C LEU A 396 -3.90 30.21 -6.54
N SER A 397 -3.03 29.82 -5.62
CA SER A 397 -3.36 29.78 -4.19
C SER A 397 -3.14 31.14 -3.53
N GLU A 398 -2.31 32.00 -4.13
CA GLU A 398 -2.10 33.39 -3.68
C GLU A 398 -3.02 34.37 -4.40
N ASP A 399 -3.28 34.14 -5.69
CA ASP A 399 -4.16 34.95 -6.54
C ASP A 399 -5.08 34.04 -7.39
N GLU A 400 -6.31 33.85 -6.92
CA GLU A 400 -7.34 33.06 -7.60
C GLU A 400 -7.76 33.66 -8.96
N ASN A 401 -7.41 34.92 -9.24
CA ASN A 401 -7.69 35.59 -10.51
C ASN A 401 -6.45 35.67 -11.42
N PHE A 402 -5.36 34.97 -11.12
CA PHE A 402 -4.12 35.06 -11.91
C PHE A 402 -4.31 34.88 -13.44
N PHE A 403 -5.26 34.03 -13.84
CA PHE A 403 -5.54 33.74 -15.25
C PHE A 403 -6.60 34.64 -15.90
N GLY A 404 -7.18 35.65 -15.23
CA GLY A 404 -8.17 36.53 -15.84
C GLY A 404 -8.65 37.66 -14.93
N ASP A 405 -9.47 38.57 -15.44
CA ASP A 405 -9.94 39.72 -14.66
C ASP A 405 -10.96 39.32 -13.57
N ASN A 406 -11.47 38.08 -13.62
CA ASN A 406 -12.43 37.53 -12.67
C ASN A 406 -12.37 35.99 -12.60
N PRO A 407 -13.00 35.37 -11.59
CA PRO A 407 -12.92 33.93 -11.37
C PRO A 407 -13.47 33.09 -12.54
N ASP A 408 -14.50 33.56 -13.23
CA ASP A 408 -15.08 32.82 -14.37
C ASP A 408 -14.12 32.79 -15.56
N GLN A 409 -13.41 33.89 -15.82
CA GLN A 409 -12.37 33.95 -16.84
C GLN A 409 -11.17 33.06 -16.47
N THR A 410 -10.75 33.07 -15.20
CA THR A 410 -9.71 32.14 -14.71
C THR A 410 -10.13 30.69 -14.91
N ASP A 411 -11.36 30.33 -14.54
CA ASP A 411 -11.91 28.99 -14.76
C ASP A 411 -11.87 28.61 -16.25
N ASN A 412 -12.33 29.49 -17.14
CA ASN A 412 -12.33 29.23 -18.59
C ASN A 412 -10.90 29.06 -19.13
N ASN A 413 -9.94 29.86 -18.67
CA ASN A 413 -8.55 29.79 -19.11
C ASN A 413 -7.83 28.54 -18.56
N LEU A 414 -8.15 28.12 -17.33
CA LEU A 414 -7.70 26.83 -16.79
C LEU A 414 -8.27 25.66 -17.56
N ILE A 415 -9.58 25.68 -17.88
CA ILE A 415 -10.20 24.66 -18.73
C ILE A 415 -9.53 24.63 -20.11
N ALA A 416 -9.25 25.80 -20.70
CA ALA A 416 -8.58 25.89 -21.99
C ALA A 416 -7.19 25.26 -21.94
N LEU A 417 -6.38 25.60 -20.93
CA LEU A 417 -5.03 25.08 -20.73
C LEU A 417 -5.04 23.57 -20.51
N ILE A 418 -5.84 23.08 -19.56
CA ILE A 418 -5.92 21.65 -19.23
C ILE A 418 -6.39 20.85 -20.44
N SER A 419 -7.43 21.34 -21.13
CA SER A 419 -7.95 20.69 -22.34
C SER A 419 -6.93 20.69 -23.47
N ALA A 420 -6.21 21.79 -23.68
CA ALA A 420 -5.17 21.87 -24.69
C ALA A 420 -4.03 20.89 -24.40
N ILE A 421 -3.56 20.80 -23.15
CA ILE A 421 -2.55 19.79 -22.77
C ILE A 421 -3.08 18.37 -23.03
N TRP A 422 -4.35 18.09 -22.73
CA TRP A 422 -4.95 16.77 -23.01
C TRP A 422 -5.21 16.47 -24.49
N LEU A 423 -5.29 17.47 -25.36
CA LEU A 423 -5.72 17.28 -26.76
C LEU A 423 -4.67 17.71 -27.80
N HIS A 424 -3.54 18.31 -27.39
CA HIS A 424 -2.54 18.87 -28.32
C HIS A 424 -1.95 17.84 -29.29
N ASP A 425 -1.79 16.60 -28.83
CA ASP A 425 -1.23 15.50 -29.61
C ASP A 425 -2.30 14.59 -30.24
N LEU A 426 -3.61 14.90 -30.10
CA LEU A 426 -4.72 14.06 -30.60
C LEU A 426 -4.57 13.68 -32.09
N GLY A 427 -3.93 14.55 -32.87
CA GLY A 427 -3.62 14.37 -34.28
C GLY A 427 -2.76 13.15 -34.61
N HIS A 428 -1.98 12.60 -33.66
CA HIS A 428 -1.20 11.38 -33.84
C HIS A 428 -2.05 10.14 -34.15
N SER A 429 -3.31 10.15 -33.71
CA SER A 429 -4.29 9.10 -34.03
C SER A 429 -4.98 9.30 -35.39
N GLY A 430 -4.66 10.36 -36.13
CA GLY A 430 -5.32 10.76 -37.39
C GLY A 430 -4.83 10.00 -38.62
N ASP A 431 -5.76 9.72 -39.54
CA ASP A 431 -5.48 8.94 -40.76
C ASP A 431 -5.77 9.69 -42.07
N TYR A 432 -6.47 10.83 -42.03
CA TYR A 432 -6.71 11.71 -43.17
C TYR A 432 -6.94 13.18 -42.78
N ILE A 433 -6.77 14.07 -43.75
CA ILE A 433 -7.16 15.49 -43.71
C ILE A 433 -8.16 15.74 -44.83
N LYS A 434 -9.26 16.45 -44.56
CA LYS A 434 -10.14 16.97 -45.62
C LYS A 434 -9.88 18.45 -45.82
N TRP A 435 -9.61 18.83 -47.05
CA TRP A 435 -9.52 20.23 -47.47
C TRP A 435 -10.81 20.59 -48.20
N GLU A 436 -11.54 21.58 -47.67
CA GLU A 436 -12.69 22.17 -48.35
C GLU A 436 -12.23 23.43 -49.09
N ASN A 437 -12.50 23.50 -50.39
CA ASN A 437 -12.19 24.68 -51.19
C ASN A 437 -13.27 25.75 -50.94
N ASP A 438 -12.96 27.05 -51.08
CA ASP A 438 -13.86 28.17 -50.74
C ASP A 438 -15.28 28.11 -51.38
N ASN A 439 -15.46 27.29 -52.42
CA ASN A 439 -16.74 27.10 -53.11
C ASN A 439 -17.53 25.83 -52.67
N ASN A 440 -17.08 25.07 -51.66
CA ASN A 440 -17.72 23.85 -51.14
C ASN A 440 -18.05 22.72 -52.15
N GLU A 441 -17.66 22.84 -53.42
CA GLU A 441 -18.08 21.91 -54.47
C GLU A 441 -17.20 20.66 -54.62
N ASN A 442 -15.98 20.64 -54.07
CA ASN A 442 -15.10 19.46 -54.10
C ASN A 442 -14.16 19.41 -52.89
N SER A 443 -14.56 18.72 -51.81
CA SER A 443 -13.66 18.43 -50.70
C SER A 443 -12.62 17.38 -51.13
N ILE A 444 -11.32 17.68 -51.00
CA ILE A 444 -10.26 16.72 -51.28
C ILE A 444 -9.83 16.05 -49.97
N GLU A 445 -9.92 14.73 -49.91
CA GLU A 445 -9.47 13.93 -48.75
C GLU A 445 -8.06 13.40 -49.01
N TYR A 446 -7.10 13.89 -48.23
CA TYR A 446 -5.72 13.41 -48.24
C TYR A 446 -5.54 12.35 -47.15
N LYS A 447 -5.39 11.09 -47.56
CA LYS A 447 -5.05 10.00 -46.64
C LYS A 447 -3.57 10.06 -46.32
N ILE A 448 -3.25 10.30 -45.05
CA ILE A 448 -1.87 10.37 -44.53
C ILE A 448 -1.49 9.09 -43.76
N LYS A 449 -2.43 8.14 -43.67
CA LYS A 449 -2.22 6.80 -43.13
C LYS A 449 -1.03 6.12 -43.85
N GLY A 450 0.00 5.75 -43.09
CA GLY A 450 1.22 5.13 -43.62
C GLY A 450 2.43 6.06 -43.74
N PHE A 451 2.30 7.34 -43.36
CA PHE A 451 3.41 8.30 -43.31
C PHE A 451 3.64 8.85 -41.89
N PRO A 452 4.28 8.08 -40.98
CA PRO A 452 4.50 8.48 -39.58
C PRO A 452 5.23 9.82 -39.40
N SER A 453 6.18 10.13 -40.27
CA SER A 453 6.91 11.41 -40.25
C SER A 453 5.99 12.60 -40.53
N LEU A 454 5.10 12.48 -41.51
CA LEU A 454 4.13 13.51 -41.87
C LEU A 454 3.05 13.67 -40.80
N ILE A 455 2.57 12.57 -40.21
CA ILE A 455 1.66 12.60 -39.05
C ILE A 455 2.32 13.34 -37.89
N ARG A 456 3.58 13.03 -37.59
CA ARG A 456 4.35 13.74 -36.54
C ARG A 456 4.60 15.20 -36.88
N GLU A 457 4.76 15.57 -38.15
CA GLU A 457 4.96 16.97 -38.52
C GLU A 457 3.67 17.78 -38.39
N LEU A 458 2.53 17.19 -38.77
CA LEU A 458 1.24 17.84 -38.85
C LEU A 458 0.31 17.55 -37.66
N HIS A 459 0.77 16.84 -36.61
CA HIS A 459 -0.08 16.43 -35.47
C HIS A 459 -0.83 17.62 -34.84
N HIS A 460 -0.20 18.78 -34.70
CA HIS A 460 -0.83 20.00 -34.18
C HIS A 460 -2.02 20.47 -35.05
N PHE A 461 -1.87 20.44 -36.38
CA PHE A 461 -2.95 20.77 -37.33
C PHE A 461 -4.04 19.69 -37.32
N LEU A 462 -3.65 18.42 -37.25
CA LEU A 462 -4.57 17.29 -37.13
C LEU A 462 -5.37 17.34 -35.83
N SER A 463 -4.75 17.71 -34.71
CA SER A 463 -5.43 17.95 -33.43
C SER A 463 -6.44 19.06 -33.57
N TRP A 464 -6.07 20.21 -34.13
CA TRP A 464 -6.98 21.34 -34.39
C TRP A 464 -8.20 20.92 -35.23
N TYR A 465 -7.99 20.13 -36.28
CA TYR A 465 -9.05 19.64 -37.16
C TYR A 465 -9.95 18.61 -36.46
N ARG A 466 -9.37 17.65 -35.74
CA ARG A 466 -10.12 16.61 -35.02
C ARG A 466 -10.94 17.17 -33.87
N ILE A 467 -10.42 18.15 -33.15
CA ILE A 467 -11.16 18.79 -32.06
C ILE A 467 -12.45 19.42 -32.60
N ASP A 468 -12.43 20.05 -33.77
CA ASP A 468 -13.66 20.61 -34.37
C ASP A 468 -14.65 19.54 -34.80
N LYS A 469 -14.15 18.51 -35.48
CA LYS A 469 -14.97 17.43 -36.03
C LYS A 469 -15.65 16.62 -34.92
N ASP A 470 -14.90 16.31 -33.87
CA ASP A 470 -15.35 15.46 -32.77
C ASP A 470 -15.83 16.26 -31.55
N LYS A 471 -15.96 17.60 -31.63
CA LYS A 471 -16.29 18.49 -30.49
C LYS A 471 -17.51 18.06 -29.67
N ASN A 472 -18.53 17.52 -30.32
CA ASN A 472 -19.74 17.08 -29.62
C ASN A 472 -19.44 15.90 -28.69
N LYS A 473 -18.64 14.94 -29.17
CA LYS A 473 -18.20 13.80 -28.37
C LYS A 473 -17.10 14.20 -27.41
N LEU A 474 -16.15 15.05 -27.80
CA LEU A 474 -15.02 15.38 -26.93
C LEU A 474 -15.46 16.13 -25.67
N PHE A 475 -16.47 17.00 -25.76
CA PHE A 475 -16.89 17.89 -24.67
C PHE A 475 -18.29 17.56 -24.08
N GLU A 476 -18.73 16.30 -24.20
CA GLU A 476 -19.89 15.80 -23.46
C GLU A 476 -19.51 15.40 -22.02
N PHE A 477 -20.42 15.59 -21.08
CA PHE A 477 -20.23 15.23 -19.68
C PHE A 477 -21.54 14.69 -19.09
N ARG A 478 -21.49 14.10 -17.90
CA ARG A 478 -22.69 13.54 -17.27
C ARG A 478 -23.47 14.60 -16.52
N ASP A 479 -24.75 14.74 -16.83
CA ASP A 479 -25.65 15.64 -16.12
C ASP A 479 -26.04 15.07 -14.73
N LYS A 480 -26.98 15.74 -14.05
CA LYS A 480 -27.49 15.31 -12.74
C LYS A 480 -28.27 13.98 -12.78
N ASN A 481 -28.71 13.53 -13.96
CA ASN A 481 -29.44 12.29 -14.18
C ASN A 481 -28.53 11.16 -14.72
N ASP A 482 -27.20 11.39 -14.73
CA ASP A 482 -26.20 10.47 -15.28
C ASP A 482 -26.27 10.30 -16.82
N GLU A 483 -26.93 11.24 -17.52
CA GLU A 483 -27.03 11.24 -18.98
C GLU A 483 -25.90 12.06 -19.62
N TRP A 484 -25.39 11.60 -20.77
CA TRP A 484 -24.38 12.33 -21.53
C TRP A 484 -25.00 13.53 -22.25
N VAL A 485 -24.54 14.73 -21.89
CA VAL A 485 -25.06 15.97 -22.44
C VAL A 485 -23.94 16.89 -22.91
N ARG A 486 -24.29 17.82 -23.81
CA ARG A 486 -23.43 18.90 -24.27
C ARG A 486 -24.00 20.24 -23.81
N ASP A 487 -23.32 20.89 -22.88
CA ASP A 487 -23.74 22.21 -22.38
C ASP A 487 -22.85 23.35 -22.91
N THR A 488 -23.44 24.21 -23.75
CA THR A 488 -22.74 25.36 -24.34
C THR A 488 -22.44 26.48 -23.36
N THR A 489 -23.04 26.45 -22.16
CA THR A 489 -22.71 27.40 -21.08
C THR A 489 -21.42 27.05 -20.35
N ILE A 490 -21.06 25.75 -20.32
CA ILE A 490 -19.83 25.26 -19.69
C ILE A 490 -18.69 25.22 -20.70
N PHE A 491 -18.89 24.55 -21.84
CA PHE A 491 -17.94 24.59 -22.95
C PHE A 491 -18.54 25.47 -24.06
N SER A 492 -18.23 26.76 -24.06
CA SER A 492 -18.71 27.68 -25.08
C SER A 492 -18.04 27.41 -26.44
N LYS A 493 -18.59 27.97 -27.52
CA LYS A 493 -17.96 27.92 -28.85
C LYS A 493 -16.58 28.57 -28.82
N ASP A 494 -16.47 29.72 -28.16
CA ASP A 494 -15.23 30.49 -28.07
C ASP A 494 -14.17 29.78 -27.24
N LEU A 495 -14.58 29.07 -26.17
CA LEU A 495 -13.67 28.26 -25.36
C LEU A 495 -13.10 27.08 -26.17
N ILE A 496 -13.94 26.37 -26.92
CA ILE A 496 -13.48 25.30 -27.80
C ILE A 496 -12.56 25.86 -28.90
N GLU A 497 -12.90 27.01 -29.47
CA GLU A 497 -12.03 27.66 -30.46
C GLU A 497 -10.67 28.04 -29.87
N SER A 498 -10.65 28.55 -28.63
CA SER A 498 -9.41 28.84 -27.91
C SER A 498 -8.55 27.59 -27.72
N ILE A 499 -9.16 26.48 -27.29
CA ILE A 499 -8.46 25.19 -27.16
C ILE A 499 -7.89 24.74 -28.51
N ARG A 500 -8.66 24.85 -29.58
CA ARG A 500 -8.22 24.49 -30.95
C ARG A 500 -7.00 25.32 -31.36
N LEU A 501 -7.05 26.63 -31.16
CA LEU A 501 -5.96 27.53 -31.54
C LEU A 501 -4.70 27.26 -30.70
N ILE A 502 -4.82 27.00 -29.40
CA ILE A 502 -3.67 26.60 -28.57
C ILE A 502 -3.06 25.30 -29.12
N CYS A 503 -3.87 24.29 -29.43
CA CYS A 503 -3.38 23.05 -30.03
C CYS A 503 -2.72 23.27 -31.40
N LEU A 504 -3.20 24.22 -32.21
CA LEU A 504 -2.62 24.54 -33.51
C LEU A 504 -1.24 25.19 -33.40
N TYR A 505 -1.08 26.12 -32.44
CA TYR A 505 0.09 27.00 -32.31
C TYR A 505 1.07 26.61 -31.21
N HIS A 506 0.87 25.48 -30.52
CA HIS A 506 1.77 25.03 -29.46
C HIS A 506 3.21 24.74 -29.96
N ARG A 507 3.41 24.59 -31.28
CA ARG A 507 4.71 24.32 -31.91
C ARG A 507 5.26 25.59 -32.60
N GLY A 508 6.49 25.97 -32.26
CA GLY A 508 7.15 27.15 -32.84
C GLY A 508 7.57 27.03 -34.31
N GLY A 509 7.64 25.81 -34.87
CA GLY A 509 7.93 25.58 -36.29
C GLY A 509 6.65 25.27 -37.06
N MET A 510 5.95 26.30 -37.53
CA MET A 510 4.79 26.15 -38.41
C MET A 510 5.26 25.84 -39.84
N PRO A 511 4.87 24.72 -40.47
CA PRO A 511 5.33 24.34 -41.82
C PRO A 511 4.98 25.35 -42.93
N VAL A 512 4.07 26.30 -42.66
CA VAL A 512 3.50 27.21 -43.65
C VAL A 512 4.08 28.63 -43.56
N LEU A 513 4.88 28.94 -42.54
CA LEU A 513 5.69 30.15 -42.52
C LEU A 513 7.08 29.79 -43.00
N HIS A 514 7.31 29.88 -44.31
CA HIS A 514 8.67 30.04 -44.83
C HIS A 514 9.25 31.28 -44.14
N ASN A 515 10.08 31.06 -43.11
CA ASN A 515 11.01 32.09 -42.66
C ASN A 515 11.97 32.34 -43.83
N GLU A 516 11.68 33.34 -44.65
CA GLU A 516 12.61 33.85 -45.67
C GLU A 516 13.85 34.52 -45.04
N GLU A 517 13.99 34.55 -43.72
CA GLU A 517 15.16 35.11 -43.05
C GLU A 517 15.92 34.05 -42.27
N LYS A 518 16.73 33.29 -43.00
CA LYS A 518 18.05 32.86 -42.54
C LYS A 518 19.05 33.04 -43.69
N GLU A 519 19.41 34.28 -43.96
CA GLU A 519 20.68 34.60 -44.62
C GLU A 519 21.79 34.71 -43.57
N SER A 520 22.85 33.92 -43.83
CA SER A 520 24.21 33.91 -43.23
C SER A 520 24.37 33.68 -41.73
#